data_AF-A0A8H8D8I9-F1
#
_entry.id   AF-A0A8H8D8I9-F1
#
_cell.length_a   1.000
_cell.length_b   1.000
_cell.length_c   1.000
_cell.angle_alpha   90.00
_cell.angle_beta   90.00
_cell.angle_gamma   90.00
#
_symmetry.space_group_name_H-M   'P 1'
#
loop_
_entity.id
_entity.type
_entity.pdbx_description
1 polymer ?
#
loop_
_entity_poly.entity_id
_entity_poly.type
_entity_poly.pdbx_seq_one_letter_code
_entity_poly.pdbx_strand_id
1 'polypeptide(L)'
;MSSDGEFTRTQIFGTVFEITNRYTDLNPVGMGAFGLVCSAVDKLTGQNVAVKKIMKPFSTSVLAKRTYRELKLLKHLRHENLITLDDIFISPLEDIYFVNELQGTDLHRLLTSRPLEKQFIQYFTYQILRGMKYIHSAGVIHRDLKPSNILINENCDLKICDFGLARIQDPQMTGYVSTRYYRAPEIMLTWQKYDTEVDIWSVGCILSEMIEGKPLFPGKDHVHQFSIITELLGSPPADVIDTICSENTLRFVQSLPHRDPIPFSERFASCTHVEPEAIDLLSKMLVFDPKKRISAAEALTHPYMEPYHDPTDEPVCETKFDWSFNDADLPVDNWRVMMYREILDFHQSIGVGGSGLDYQQQQVADAHGNTEKLEELNRQQQSQSQQQQQQQPQQFVQEQQT
;
A
#
# COMPACT_ATOMS: atom_id res chain seq x y z
N MET A 1 -41.17 9.14 2.86
CA MET A 1 -40.46 8.62 1.68
C MET A 1 -39.24 9.50 1.52
N SER A 2 -38.17 9.17 2.25
CA SER A 2 -36.93 9.97 2.29
C SER A 2 -36.04 9.62 1.10
N SER A 3 -35.42 10.65 0.55
CA SER A 3 -34.58 10.71 -0.64
C SER A 3 -33.17 10.12 -0.42
N ASP A 4 -33.06 8.88 0.07
CA ASP A 4 -31.83 8.33 0.66
C ASP A 4 -30.82 7.72 -0.35
N GLY A 5 -30.77 8.23 -1.58
CA GLY A 5 -29.68 7.85 -2.50
C GLY A 5 -29.59 8.70 -3.77
N GLU A 6 -30.00 9.96 -3.68
CA GLU A 6 -29.64 10.94 -4.70
C GLU A 6 -28.19 11.40 -4.46
N PHE A 7 -27.34 11.28 -5.47
CA PHE A 7 -25.99 11.82 -5.39
C PHE A 7 -26.03 13.33 -5.48
N THR A 8 -25.38 13.97 -4.51
CA THR A 8 -25.14 15.41 -4.49
C THR A 8 -23.76 15.73 -5.01
N ARG A 9 -23.65 16.85 -5.73
CA ARG A 9 -22.39 17.34 -6.30
C ARG A 9 -21.85 18.49 -5.46
N THR A 10 -20.62 18.33 -4.99
CA THR A 10 -19.90 19.37 -4.24
C THR A 10 -18.52 19.55 -4.84
N GLN A 11 -18.06 20.80 -5.00
CA GLN A 11 -16.72 21.07 -5.53
C GLN A 11 -15.76 21.41 -4.40
N ILE A 12 -14.67 20.66 -4.30
CA ILE A 12 -13.64 20.82 -3.26
C ILE A 12 -12.29 20.91 -3.96
N PHE A 13 -11.60 22.05 -3.82
CA PHE A 13 -10.33 22.34 -4.50
C PHE A 13 -10.33 22.00 -6.00
N GLY A 14 -11.40 22.37 -6.70
CA GLY A 14 -11.56 22.11 -8.14
C GLY A 14 -11.98 20.68 -8.49
N THR A 15 -11.99 19.75 -7.54
CA THR A 15 -12.45 18.37 -7.73
C THR A 15 -13.94 18.26 -7.42
N VAL A 16 -14.73 17.70 -8.35
CA VAL A 16 -16.16 17.44 -8.14
C VAL A 16 -16.32 16.14 -7.35
N PHE A 17 -16.90 16.19 -6.16
CA PHE A 17 -17.32 15.04 -5.38
C PHE A 17 -18.78 14.73 -5.68
N GLU A 18 -19.08 13.45 -5.88
CA GLU A 18 -20.43 12.92 -6.03
C GLU A 18 -20.68 11.97 -4.86
N ILE A 19 -21.40 12.44 -3.85
CA ILE A 19 -21.63 11.71 -2.60
C ILE A 19 -23.13 11.59 -2.30
N THR A 20 -23.50 10.54 -1.58
CA THR A 20 -24.86 10.37 -1.08
C THR A 20 -25.16 11.33 0.07
N ASN A 21 -26.45 11.49 0.41
CA ASN A 21 -26.88 12.31 1.54
C ASN A 21 -26.44 11.80 2.93
N ARG A 22 -25.88 10.57 2.99
CA ARG A 22 -25.28 9.93 4.17
C ARG A 22 -24.06 10.68 4.68
N TYR A 23 -23.17 11.12 3.77
CA TYR A 23 -21.93 11.80 4.13
C TYR A 23 -22.09 13.30 3.96
N THR A 24 -21.95 14.06 5.06
CA THR A 24 -22.08 15.52 5.03
C THR A 24 -20.85 16.24 5.57
N ASP A 25 -20.83 17.56 5.40
CA ASP A 25 -19.78 18.44 5.92
C ASP A 25 -18.38 18.05 5.44
N LEU A 26 -18.25 17.86 4.13
CA LEU A 26 -16.98 17.47 3.54
C LEU A 26 -15.95 18.59 3.70
N ASN A 27 -14.88 18.29 4.44
CA ASN A 27 -13.76 19.19 4.63
C ASN A 27 -12.48 18.53 4.12
N PRO A 28 -11.67 19.18 3.28
CA PRO A 28 -10.46 18.58 2.76
C PRO A 28 -9.41 18.38 3.88
N VAL A 29 -8.87 17.16 3.97
CA VAL A 29 -7.85 16.79 4.97
C VAL A 29 -6.45 16.68 4.33
N GLY A 30 -6.38 16.15 3.11
CA GLY A 30 -5.12 15.96 2.40
C GLY A 30 -5.31 15.62 0.92
N MET A 31 -4.27 15.88 0.14
CA MET A 31 -4.19 15.50 -1.28
C MET A 31 -3.09 14.44 -1.42
N GLY A 32 -3.49 13.21 -1.73
CA GLY A 32 -2.55 12.12 -2.01
C GLY A 32 -2.27 12.02 -3.52
N ALA A 33 -1.33 11.15 -3.90
CA ALA A 33 -0.96 10.94 -5.29
C ALA A 33 -2.10 10.36 -6.18
N PHE A 34 -3.20 9.87 -5.60
CA PHE A 34 -4.29 9.19 -6.31
C PHE A 34 -5.69 9.71 -5.96
N GLY A 35 -5.78 10.78 -5.16
CA GLY A 35 -7.09 11.26 -4.72
C GLY A 35 -7.05 12.38 -3.70
N LEU A 36 -8.17 13.09 -3.63
CA LEU A 36 -8.47 14.02 -2.55
C LEU A 36 -9.14 13.24 -1.41
N VAL A 37 -8.67 13.44 -0.19
CA VAL A 37 -9.28 12.89 1.02
C VAL A 37 -9.99 14.02 1.76
N CYS A 38 -11.27 13.81 2.05
CA CYS A 38 -12.08 14.72 2.84
C CYS A 38 -12.50 14.04 4.14
N SER A 39 -12.52 14.76 5.26
CA SER A 39 -13.33 14.34 6.40
C SER A 39 -14.80 14.60 6.08
N ALA A 40 -15.69 13.79 6.63
CA ALA A 40 -17.13 13.94 6.56
C ALA A 40 -17.78 13.41 7.83
N VAL A 41 -19.04 13.75 8.07
CA VAL A 41 -19.89 13.12 9.09
C VAL A 41 -20.75 12.06 8.42
N ASP A 42 -20.65 10.83 8.89
CA ASP A 42 -21.57 9.75 8.50
C ASP A 42 -22.87 9.88 9.32
N LYS A 43 -23.97 10.27 8.67
CA LYS A 43 -25.27 10.45 9.34
C LYS A 43 -25.88 9.17 9.90
N LEU A 44 -25.47 7.99 9.42
CA LEU A 44 -26.00 6.73 9.95
C LEU A 44 -25.38 6.38 11.30
N THR A 45 -24.07 6.61 11.44
CA THR A 45 -23.31 6.25 12.66
C THR A 45 -23.07 7.43 13.59
N GLY A 46 -23.22 8.66 13.10
CA GLY A 46 -22.85 9.89 13.79
C GLY A 46 -21.34 10.10 13.91
N GLN A 47 -20.52 9.27 13.26
CA GLN A 47 -19.07 9.30 13.39
C GLN A 47 -18.41 10.17 12.31
N ASN A 48 -17.25 10.72 12.65
CA ASN A 48 -16.39 11.37 11.67
C ASN A 48 -15.63 10.31 10.87
N VAL A 49 -15.66 10.43 9.55
CA VAL A 49 -15.04 9.50 8.61
C VAL A 49 -14.11 10.23 7.65
N ALA A 50 -13.12 9.51 7.12
CA ALA A 50 -12.32 9.93 6.00
C ALA A 50 -12.89 9.32 4.70
N VAL A 51 -13.20 10.18 3.73
CA VAL A 51 -13.70 9.83 2.40
C VAL A 51 -12.60 10.09 1.38
N LYS A 52 -11.96 9.03 0.90
CA LYS A 52 -10.93 9.07 -0.15
C LYS A 52 -11.57 8.84 -1.51
N LYS A 53 -11.53 9.86 -2.37
CA LYS A 53 -11.99 9.76 -3.75
C LYS A 53 -10.87 9.25 -4.67
N ILE A 54 -11.09 8.12 -5.32
CA ILE A 54 -10.29 7.62 -6.44
C ILE A 54 -10.88 8.12 -7.75
N MET A 55 -10.14 8.99 -8.43
CA MET A 55 -10.59 9.63 -9.66
C MET A 55 -10.30 8.76 -10.88
N LYS A 56 -11.29 8.58 -11.75
CA LYS A 56 -11.17 7.85 -13.03
C LYS A 56 -10.40 6.52 -12.90
N PRO A 57 -10.77 5.63 -11.97
CA PRO A 57 -10.05 4.37 -11.74
C PRO A 57 -10.00 3.48 -13.00
N PHE A 58 -10.97 3.63 -13.90
CA PHE A 58 -11.09 2.86 -15.15
C PHE A 58 -10.45 3.54 -16.37
N SER A 59 -9.62 4.57 -16.20
CA SER A 59 -8.97 5.24 -17.33
C SER A 59 -7.88 4.40 -18.00
N THR A 60 -7.22 3.50 -17.26
CA THR A 60 -6.24 2.54 -17.79
C THR A 60 -6.34 1.21 -17.04
N SER A 61 -5.91 0.11 -17.67
CA SER A 61 -5.88 -1.21 -17.00
C SER A 61 -4.97 -1.21 -15.76
N VAL A 62 -3.86 -0.47 -15.81
CA VAL A 62 -2.92 -0.32 -14.68
C VAL A 62 -3.59 0.33 -13.47
N LEU A 63 -4.34 1.42 -13.68
CA LEU A 63 -5.08 2.09 -12.61
C LEU A 63 -6.22 1.22 -12.09
N ALA A 64 -6.98 0.57 -12.97
CA ALA A 64 -8.08 -0.29 -12.58
C ALA A 64 -7.60 -1.47 -11.73
N LYS A 65 -6.54 -2.16 -12.17
CA LYS A 65 -5.88 -3.25 -11.44
C LYS A 65 -5.32 -2.79 -10.09
N ARG A 66 -4.82 -1.55 -10.02
CA ARG A 66 -4.33 -0.95 -8.77
C ARG A 66 -5.47 -0.72 -7.78
N THR A 67 -6.54 -0.06 -8.21
CA THR A 67 -7.71 0.20 -7.35
C THR A 67 -8.37 -1.10 -6.90
N TYR A 68 -8.45 -2.10 -7.79
CA TYR A 68 -8.97 -3.42 -7.46
C TYR A 68 -8.15 -4.09 -6.35
N ARG A 69 -6.82 -4.02 -6.44
CA ARG A 69 -5.93 -4.57 -5.42
C ARG A 69 -6.10 -3.86 -4.08
N GLU A 70 -6.16 -2.53 -4.07
CA GLU A 70 -6.36 -1.76 -2.84
C GLU A 70 -7.66 -2.18 -2.15
N LEU A 71 -8.76 -2.34 -2.91
CA LEU A 71 -10.02 -2.88 -2.40
C LEU A 71 -9.86 -4.30 -1.82
N LYS A 72 -9.27 -5.23 -2.58
CA LYS A 72 -9.06 -6.61 -2.10
C LYS A 72 -8.25 -6.66 -0.80
N LEU A 73 -7.17 -5.88 -0.71
CA LEU A 73 -6.31 -5.83 0.47
C LEU A 73 -7.03 -5.25 1.67
N LEU A 74 -7.77 -4.14 1.50
CA LEU A 74 -8.54 -3.52 2.56
C LEU A 74 -9.70 -4.39 3.08
N LYS A 75 -10.23 -5.29 2.23
CA LYS A 75 -11.22 -6.30 2.65
C LYS A 75 -10.58 -7.43 3.45
N HIS A 76 -9.41 -7.90 3.01
CA HIS A 76 -8.72 -9.07 3.58
C HIS A 76 -8.01 -8.77 4.90
N LEU A 77 -7.29 -7.64 4.98
CA LEU A 77 -6.45 -7.32 6.13
C LEU A 77 -7.28 -6.65 7.23
N ARG A 78 -7.39 -7.30 8.39
CA ARG A 78 -8.14 -6.81 9.55
C ARG A 78 -7.27 -6.87 10.81
N HIS A 79 -6.79 -5.70 11.23
CA HIS A 79 -5.88 -5.56 12.37
C HIS A 79 -5.96 -4.13 12.92
N GLU A 80 -5.80 -3.95 14.23
CA GLU A 80 -5.99 -2.65 14.89
C GLU A 80 -5.02 -1.58 14.38
N ASN A 81 -3.78 -1.98 14.09
CA ASN A 81 -2.76 -1.09 13.55
C ASN A 81 -2.80 -0.90 12.03
N LEU A 82 -3.89 -1.32 11.36
CA LEU A 82 -4.10 -1.10 9.93
C LEU A 82 -5.39 -0.28 9.72
N ILE A 83 -5.43 0.53 8.66
CA ILE A 83 -6.66 1.22 8.27
C ILE A 83 -7.68 0.18 7.80
N THR A 84 -8.93 0.34 8.24
CA THR A 84 -10.04 -0.58 7.92
C THR A 84 -11.08 0.12 7.06
N LEU A 85 -11.63 -0.61 6.08
CA LEU A 85 -12.70 -0.11 5.21
C LEU A 85 -14.05 -0.25 5.90
N ASP A 86 -14.73 0.89 6.07
CA ASP A 86 -16.05 1.00 6.71
C ASP A 86 -17.17 1.03 5.68
N ASP A 87 -16.97 1.75 4.57
CA ASP A 87 -17.89 1.78 3.43
C ASP A 87 -17.13 1.98 2.11
N ILE A 88 -17.75 1.59 1.00
CA ILE A 88 -17.24 1.87 -0.35
C ILE A 88 -18.40 2.05 -1.34
N PHE A 89 -18.34 3.10 -2.16
CA PHE A 89 -19.36 3.32 -3.19
C PHE A 89 -18.78 3.87 -4.48
N ILE A 90 -19.56 3.70 -5.55
CA ILE A 90 -19.24 4.19 -6.90
C ILE A 90 -20.22 5.32 -7.24
N SER A 91 -19.73 6.43 -7.77
CA SER A 91 -20.60 7.53 -8.21
C SER A 91 -21.07 7.37 -9.66
N PRO A 92 -22.06 8.18 -10.12
CA PRO A 92 -22.52 8.16 -11.51
C PRO A 92 -21.41 8.41 -12.56
N LEU A 93 -20.36 9.16 -12.20
CA LEU A 93 -19.18 9.35 -13.05
C LEU A 93 -18.15 8.21 -12.96
N GLU A 94 -18.50 7.08 -12.34
CA GLU A 94 -17.64 5.92 -12.10
C GLU A 94 -16.38 6.22 -11.27
N ASP A 95 -16.41 7.28 -10.45
CA ASP A 95 -15.40 7.50 -9.42
C ASP A 95 -15.71 6.61 -8.21
N ILE A 96 -14.67 6.20 -7.48
CA ILE A 96 -14.82 5.30 -6.32
C ILE A 96 -14.43 6.02 -5.05
N TYR A 97 -15.22 5.82 -3.99
CA TYR A 97 -15.04 6.47 -2.72
C TYR A 97 -14.81 5.40 -1.66
N PHE A 98 -13.63 5.40 -1.06
CA PHE A 98 -13.29 4.58 0.09
C PHE A 98 -13.62 5.39 1.35
N VAL A 99 -14.35 4.78 2.28
CA VAL A 99 -14.71 5.40 3.55
C VAL A 99 -14.07 4.61 4.68
N ASN A 100 -13.31 5.31 5.53
CA ASN A 100 -12.58 4.75 6.65
C ASN A 100 -12.75 5.65 7.87
N GLU A 101 -12.40 5.15 9.05
CA GLU A 101 -12.29 5.94 10.27
C GLU A 101 -11.38 7.16 10.07
N LEU A 102 -11.85 8.35 10.47
CA LEU A 102 -11.04 9.56 10.43
C LEU A 102 -9.95 9.53 11.51
N GLN A 103 -8.70 9.70 11.09
CA GLN A 103 -7.55 9.82 11.99
C GLN A 103 -7.20 11.29 12.23
N GLY A 104 -6.56 11.60 13.37
CA GLY A 104 -6.28 12.98 13.78
C GLY A 104 -5.15 13.64 12.98
N THR A 105 -4.08 12.90 12.71
CA THR A 105 -2.93 13.35 11.91
C THR A 105 -2.22 12.17 11.25
N ASP A 106 -1.22 12.44 10.43
CA ASP A 106 -0.18 11.48 10.04
C ASP A 106 1.14 11.77 10.77
N LEU A 107 2.04 10.78 10.81
CA LEU A 107 3.34 10.87 11.48
C LEU A 107 4.23 11.93 10.83
N HIS A 108 4.15 12.16 9.51
CA HIS A 108 4.94 13.19 8.85
C HIS A 108 4.59 14.60 9.35
N ARG A 109 3.29 14.91 9.45
CA ARG A 109 2.81 16.17 10.04
C ARG A 109 3.21 16.30 11.52
N LEU A 110 3.11 15.21 12.28
CA LEU A 110 3.48 15.20 13.69
C LEU A 110 4.97 15.54 13.88
N LEU A 111 5.85 14.88 13.13
CA LEU A 111 7.30 15.09 13.15
C LEU A 111 7.72 16.50 12.71
N THR A 112 6.97 17.10 11.78
CA THR A 112 7.21 18.49 11.35
C THR A 112 6.82 19.51 12.42
N SER A 113 5.84 19.17 13.27
CA SER A 113 5.30 20.09 14.27
C SER A 113 6.12 20.15 15.56
N ARG A 114 6.60 19.01 16.06
CA ARG A 114 7.35 18.92 17.32
C ARG A 114 8.22 17.66 17.38
N PRO A 115 9.33 17.70 18.14
CA PRO A 115 10.07 16.49 18.51
C PRO A 115 9.19 15.52 19.30
N LEU A 116 9.42 14.21 19.12
CA LEU A 116 8.72 13.16 19.86
C LEU A 116 9.48 12.81 21.15
N GLU A 117 8.74 12.53 22.22
CA GLU A 117 9.31 11.94 23.43
C GLU A 117 9.60 10.45 23.21
N LYS A 118 10.65 9.95 23.88
CA LYS A 118 11.16 8.59 23.70
C LYS A 118 10.10 7.48 23.89
N GLN A 119 9.16 7.66 24.81
CA GLN A 119 8.06 6.71 25.03
C GLN A 119 7.13 6.63 23.81
N PHE A 120 6.84 7.76 23.16
CA PHE A 120 6.04 7.77 21.93
C PHE A 120 6.79 7.14 20.76
N ILE A 121 8.10 7.37 20.64
CA ILE A 121 8.95 6.72 19.62
C ILE A 121 8.88 5.20 19.77
N GLN A 122 9.05 4.71 21.01
CA GLN A 122 9.00 3.28 21.32
C GLN A 122 7.60 2.69 21.03
N TYR A 123 6.55 3.36 21.48
CA TYR A 123 5.16 2.91 21.28
C TYR A 123 4.73 2.93 19.81
N PHE A 124 5.08 3.96 19.04
CA PHE A 124 4.80 3.99 17.61
C PHE A 124 5.60 2.94 16.86
N THR A 125 6.85 2.69 17.23
CA THR A 125 7.67 1.62 16.64
C THR A 125 7.05 0.25 16.89
N TYR A 126 6.60 -0.01 18.12
CA TYR A 126 5.87 -1.22 18.48
C TYR A 126 4.62 -1.42 17.61
N GLN A 127 3.76 -0.40 17.51
CA GLN A 127 2.53 -0.48 16.72
C GLN A 127 2.79 -0.69 15.22
N ILE A 128 3.83 -0.04 14.67
CA ILE A 128 4.25 -0.27 13.28
C ILE A 128 4.70 -1.73 13.09
N LEU A 129 5.56 -2.25 13.98
CA LEU A 129 6.06 -3.63 13.89
C LEU A 129 4.94 -4.66 14.07
N ARG A 130 4.00 -4.42 14.99
CA ARG A 130 2.81 -5.25 15.19
C ARG A 130 1.96 -5.33 13.92
N GLY A 131 1.67 -4.18 13.30
CA GLY A 131 0.99 -4.12 12.01
C GLY A 131 1.77 -4.82 10.88
N MET A 132 3.09 -4.64 10.81
CA MET A 132 3.92 -5.27 9.80
C MET A 132 4.00 -6.79 9.96
N LYS A 133 4.07 -7.33 11.19
CA LYS A 133 3.98 -8.77 11.47
C LYS A 133 2.70 -9.35 10.87
N TYR A 134 1.57 -8.69 11.08
CA TYR A 134 0.28 -9.11 10.51
C TYR A 134 0.30 -9.08 8.96
N ILE A 135 0.73 -7.97 8.35
CA ILE A 135 0.82 -7.83 6.88
C ILE A 135 1.73 -8.93 6.28
N HIS A 136 2.91 -9.12 6.85
CA HIS A 136 3.91 -10.09 6.37
C HIS A 136 3.41 -11.53 6.50
N SER A 137 2.71 -11.86 7.59
CA SER A 137 2.10 -13.19 7.75
C SER A 137 1.01 -13.50 6.70
N ALA A 138 0.35 -12.47 6.17
CA ALA A 138 -0.59 -12.60 5.05
C ALA A 138 0.10 -12.78 3.68
N GLY A 139 1.44 -12.76 3.61
CA GLY A 139 2.18 -12.80 2.35
C GLY A 139 2.03 -11.52 1.52
N VAL A 140 1.90 -10.38 2.19
CA VAL A 140 1.79 -9.04 1.58
C VAL A 140 3.05 -8.26 1.90
N ILE A 141 3.59 -7.52 0.92
CA ILE A 141 4.68 -6.56 1.12
C ILE A 141 4.10 -5.15 0.90
N HIS A 142 4.30 -4.23 1.85
CA HIS A 142 3.72 -2.88 1.79
C HIS A 142 4.40 -2.00 0.73
N ARG A 143 5.73 -1.99 0.68
CA ARG A 143 6.64 -1.36 -0.30
C ARG A 143 6.68 0.17 -0.36
N ASP A 144 5.72 0.87 0.24
CA ASP A 144 5.71 2.34 0.30
C ASP A 144 5.47 2.83 1.73
N LEU A 145 6.08 2.16 2.71
CA LEU A 145 6.00 2.58 4.11
C LEU A 145 6.81 3.87 4.29
N LYS A 146 6.17 4.91 4.83
CA LYS A 146 6.73 6.25 5.06
C LYS A 146 5.87 6.99 6.08
N PRO A 147 6.36 8.04 6.75
CA PRO A 147 5.62 8.73 7.80
C PRO A 147 4.23 9.26 7.38
N SER A 148 4.03 9.66 6.12
CA SER A 148 2.71 10.10 5.65
C SER A 148 1.67 8.97 5.51
N ASN A 149 2.12 7.71 5.51
CA ASN A 149 1.26 6.52 5.42
C ASN A 149 1.04 5.88 6.80
N ILE A 150 1.44 6.58 7.85
CA ILE A 150 1.28 6.22 9.25
C ILE A 150 0.32 7.23 9.87
N LEU A 151 -0.93 6.83 10.05
CA LEU A 151 -1.97 7.68 10.63
C LEU A 151 -2.00 7.52 12.14
N ILE A 152 -2.32 8.58 12.87
CA ILE A 152 -2.30 8.64 14.33
C ILE A 152 -3.56 9.35 14.82
N ASN A 153 -4.24 8.76 15.81
CA ASN A 153 -5.40 9.38 16.49
C ASN A 153 -5.00 10.14 17.76
N GLU A 154 -5.98 10.74 18.44
CA GLU A 154 -5.75 11.53 19.66
C GLU A 154 -5.24 10.69 20.86
N ASN A 155 -5.49 9.38 20.84
CA ASN A 155 -5.03 8.43 21.86
C ASN A 155 -3.63 7.89 21.58
N CYS A 156 -2.96 8.36 20.52
CA CYS A 156 -1.67 7.84 20.04
C CYS A 156 -1.74 6.39 19.52
N ASP A 157 -2.92 5.93 19.11
CA ASP A 157 -3.05 4.70 18.34
C ASP A 157 -2.71 4.99 16.88
N LEU A 158 -2.05 4.03 16.25
CA LEU A 158 -1.49 4.15 14.92
C LEU A 158 -2.17 3.19 13.95
N LYS A 159 -2.45 3.67 12.73
CA LYS A 159 -2.93 2.85 11.61
C LYS A 159 -2.08 3.04 10.36
N ILE A 160 -1.55 1.94 9.83
CA ILE A 160 -0.85 1.90 8.54
C ILE A 160 -1.88 1.97 7.41
N CYS A 161 -1.63 2.81 6.40
CA CYS A 161 -2.52 3.01 5.26
C CYS A 161 -1.79 3.00 3.90
N ASP A 162 -2.55 3.11 2.81
CA ASP A 162 -2.09 3.15 1.41
C ASP A 162 -1.40 1.87 0.90
N PHE A 163 -2.21 0.81 0.76
CA PHE A 163 -1.81 -0.46 0.16
C PHE A 163 -1.81 -0.44 -1.38
N GLY A 164 -1.92 0.73 -2.03
CA GLY A 164 -2.03 0.82 -3.48
C GLY A 164 -0.80 0.29 -4.24
N LEU A 165 0.36 0.24 -3.59
CA LEU A 165 1.60 -0.32 -4.13
C LEU A 165 1.96 -1.69 -3.56
N ALA A 166 1.16 -2.23 -2.64
CA ALA A 166 1.42 -3.54 -2.04
C ALA A 166 1.33 -4.66 -3.08
N ARG A 167 2.19 -5.67 -2.97
CA ARG A 167 2.35 -6.78 -3.95
C ARG A 167 2.89 -8.06 -3.29
N ILE A 168 2.84 -9.17 -4.02
CA ILE A 168 3.68 -10.36 -3.80
C ILE A 168 5.08 -10.16 -4.41
N GLN A 169 6.04 -10.97 -3.97
CA GLN A 169 7.40 -11.10 -4.51
C GLN A 169 7.42 -11.06 -6.05
N ASP A 170 7.98 -10.00 -6.65
CA ASP A 170 8.07 -9.84 -8.11
C ASP A 170 9.49 -9.41 -8.53
N PRO A 171 10.22 -10.26 -9.31
CA PRO A 171 11.56 -9.97 -9.81
C PRO A 171 11.64 -8.91 -10.93
N GLN A 172 10.53 -8.56 -11.59
CA GLN A 172 10.55 -7.58 -12.68
C GLN A 172 9.86 -6.30 -12.24
N MET A 173 10.56 -5.29 -11.72
CA MET A 173 10.02 -3.91 -11.79
C MET A 173 11.08 -2.82 -11.63
N THR A 174 11.18 -1.97 -12.65
CA THR A 174 11.64 -0.59 -12.57
C THR A 174 10.41 0.33 -12.60
N GLY A 175 10.23 1.19 -11.59
CA GLY A 175 9.12 2.13 -11.55
C GLY A 175 9.28 3.22 -10.49
N TYR A 176 9.54 4.45 -10.93
CA TYR A 176 9.77 5.66 -10.13
C TYR A 176 8.49 6.47 -9.97
N VAL A 177 7.83 6.49 -8.79
CA VAL A 177 6.72 7.45 -8.51
C VAL A 177 6.47 7.73 -7.00
N SER A 178 7.50 7.80 -6.13
CA SER A 178 7.27 8.19 -4.71
C SER A 178 8.57 8.73 -4.06
N THR A 179 8.43 9.36 -2.89
CA THR A 179 9.54 9.76 -2.02
C THR A 179 10.44 8.56 -1.73
N ARG A 180 11.72 8.63 -2.12
CA ARG A 180 12.65 7.49 -2.08
C ARG A 180 13.35 7.27 -0.74
N TYR A 181 13.20 8.19 0.22
CA TYR A 181 14.00 8.25 1.44
C TYR A 181 13.89 6.98 2.31
N TYR A 182 12.77 6.27 2.21
CA TYR A 182 12.47 5.06 2.99
C TYR A 182 12.66 3.77 2.20
N ARG A 183 13.12 3.83 0.94
CA ARG A 183 13.27 2.64 0.08
C ARG A 183 14.56 1.91 0.40
N ALA A 184 14.48 0.59 0.47
CA ALA A 184 15.64 -0.28 0.65
C ALA A 184 16.60 -0.23 -0.56
N PRO A 185 17.92 -0.37 -0.34
CA PRO A 185 18.93 -0.25 -1.40
C PRO A 185 18.72 -1.25 -2.55
N GLU A 186 18.28 -2.47 -2.26
CA GLU A 186 17.99 -3.51 -3.26
C GLU A 186 16.80 -3.17 -4.16
N ILE A 187 15.81 -2.42 -3.67
CA ILE A 187 14.72 -1.91 -4.51
C ILE A 187 15.27 -0.87 -5.50
N MET A 188 16.16 0.00 -5.04
CA MET A 188 16.70 1.08 -5.85
C MET A 188 17.63 0.60 -6.95
N LEU A 189 18.38 -0.46 -6.66
CA LEU A 189 19.40 -1.01 -7.54
C LEU A 189 18.94 -2.23 -8.35
N THR A 190 17.71 -2.69 -8.08
CA THR A 190 16.99 -3.74 -8.84
C THR A 190 17.80 -5.03 -8.97
N TRP A 191 18.61 -5.35 -7.96
CA TRP A 191 19.71 -6.28 -8.11
C TRP A 191 19.43 -7.70 -7.62
N GLN A 192 18.30 -7.93 -6.92
CA GLN A 192 17.86 -9.23 -6.39
C GLN A 192 16.33 -9.30 -6.29
N LYS A 193 15.80 -10.53 -6.12
CA LYS A 193 14.44 -10.74 -5.60
C LYS A 193 14.37 -10.18 -4.18
N TYR A 194 13.41 -9.31 -3.93
CA TYR A 194 13.13 -8.75 -2.60
C TYR A 194 11.87 -9.40 -2.02
N ASP A 195 11.77 -9.44 -0.70
CA ASP A 195 10.62 -9.96 0.04
C ASP A 195 10.20 -8.95 1.13
N THR A 196 9.59 -9.41 2.21
CA THR A 196 9.10 -8.61 3.33
C THR A 196 10.15 -7.70 4.00
N GLU A 197 11.45 -7.99 3.85
CA GLU A 197 12.55 -7.28 4.54
C GLU A 197 12.78 -5.87 4.00
N VAL A 198 12.20 -5.52 2.85
CA VAL A 198 12.21 -4.14 2.34
C VAL A 198 11.40 -3.20 3.22
N ASP A 199 10.32 -3.70 3.81
CA ASP A 199 9.49 -2.89 4.70
C ASP A 199 10.20 -2.64 6.03
N ILE A 200 11.00 -3.61 6.51
CA ILE A 200 11.82 -3.45 7.72
C ILE A 200 12.86 -2.34 7.54
N TRP A 201 13.48 -2.24 6.36
CA TRP A 201 14.34 -1.11 6.05
C TRP A 201 13.58 0.22 6.19
N SER A 202 12.37 0.29 5.63
CA SER A 202 11.51 1.48 5.76
C SER A 202 11.18 1.80 7.22
N VAL A 203 10.88 0.78 8.04
CA VAL A 203 10.67 0.94 9.49
C VAL A 203 11.93 1.51 10.16
N GLY A 204 13.12 1.01 9.82
CA GLY A 204 14.39 1.55 10.32
C GLY A 204 14.60 3.02 9.97
N CYS A 205 14.30 3.42 8.72
CA CYS A 205 14.32 4.83 8.32
C CYS A 205 13.31 5.68 9.12
N ILE A 206 12.10 5.16 9.36
CA ILE A 206 11.06 5.86 10.12
C ILE A 206 11.46 6.00 11.59
N LEU A 207 11.97 4.95 12.24
CA LEU A 207 12.47 4.99 13.61
C LEU A 207 13.59 6.02 13.75
N SER A 208 14.56 6.03 12.83
CA SER A 208 15.61 7.05 12.82
C SER A 208 15.05 8.46 12.68
N GLU A 209 14.04 8.67 11.83
CA GLU A 209 13.41 9.97 11.64
C GLU A 209 12.59 10.41 12.87
N MET A 210 11.93 9.47 13.57
CA MET A 210 11.27 9.75 14.84
C MET A 210 12.28 10.17 15.93
N ILE A 211 13.48 9.60 15.91
CA ILE A 211 14.57 9.93 16.82
C ILE A 211 15.15 11.33 16.54
N GLU A 212 15.44 11.66 15.28
CA GLU A 212 16.16 12.88 14.91
C GLU A 212 15.26 14.06 14.50
N GLY A 213 13.99 13.79 14.20
CA GLY A 213 13.07 14.75 13.60
C GLY A 213 13.36 15.09 12.13
N LYS A 214 14.23 14.33 11.44
CA LYS A 214 14.59 14.55 10.03
C LYS A 214 14.85 13.23 9.30
N PRO A 215 14.58 13.13 7.99
CA PRO A 215 14.81 11.90 7.23
C PRO A 215 16.27 11.46 7.27
N LEU A 216 16.51 10.16 7.48
CA LEU A 216 17.85 9.59 7.57
C LEU A 216 18.63 9.67 6.24
N PHE A 217 17.95 9.39 5.13
CA PHE A 217 18.55 9.34 3.78
C PHE A 217 17.80 10.23 2.79
N PRO A 218 18.01 11.56 2.79
CA PRO A 218 17.30 12.50 1.93
C PRO A 218 17.93 12.64 0.52
N GLY A 219 17.95 11.56 -0.26
CA GLY A 219 18.59 11.50 -1.58
C GLY A 219 17.79 12.15 -2.72
N LYS A 220 18.46 13.04 -3.45
CA LYS A 220 17.91 13.80 -4.60
C LYS A 220 17.51 12.91 -5.80
N ASP A 221 18.25 11.84 -6.02
CA ASP A 221 18.04 10.82 -7.04
C ASP A 221 18.54 9.47 -6.51
N HIS A 222 18.50 8.40 -7.32
CA HIS A 222 18.83 7.06 -6.84
C HIS A 222 20.32 6.85 -6.59
N VAL A 223 21.17 7.51 -7.37
CA VAL A 223 22.62 7.48 -7.21
C VAL A 223 22.99 8.21 -5.93
N HIS A 224 22.45 9.41 -5.72
CA HIS A 224 22.70 10.19 -4.52
C HIS A 224 22.13 9.49 -3.27
N GLN A 225 20.92 8.94 -3.34
CA GLN A 225 20.33 8.16 -2.25
C GLN A 225 21.23 6.99 -1.85
N PHE A 226 21.76 6.23 -2.82
CA PHE A 226 22.68 5.13 -2.52
C PHE A 226 24.01 5.63 -1.95
N SER A 227 24.54 6.75 -2.45
CA SER A 227 25.72 7.39 -1.86
C SER A 227 25.52 7.72 -0.38
N ILE A 228 24.42 8.37 -0.01
CA ILE A 228 24.15 8.73 1.40
C ILE A 228 24.02 7.46 2.26
N ILE A 229 23.41 6.39 1.75
CA ILE A 229 23.36 5.11 2.47
C ILE A 229 24.77 4.59 2.76
N THR A 230 25.67 4.60 1.77
CA THR A 230 27.08 4.17 1.96
C THR A 230 27.91 5.13 2.82
N GLU A 231 27.50 6.38 3.02
CA GLU A 231 28.16 7.31 3.95
C GLU A 231 27.97 6.88 5.40
N LEU A 232 26.82 6.26 5.70
CA LEU A 232 26.52 5.74 7.03
C LEU A 232 26.95 4.28 7.18
N LEU A 233 26.50 3.40 6.28
CA LEU A 233 26.69 1.96 6.39
C LEU A 233 28.03 1.46 5.83
N GLY A 234 28.84 2.35 5.26
CA GLY A 234 30.05 1.98 4.53
C GLY A 234 29.74 1.35 3.16
N SER A 235 30.79 0.82 2.53
CA SER A 235 30.65 0.09 1.27
C SER A 235 29.88 -1.23 1.46
N PRO A 236 29.03 -1.63 0.50
CA PRO A 236 28.34 -2.92 0.58
C PRO A 236 29.34 -4.08 0.75
N PRO A 237 29.07 -5.04 1.64
CA PRO A 237 29.89 -6.25 1.78
C PRO A 237 30.01 -7.05 0.48
N ALA A 238 31.09 -7.80 0.31
CA ALA A 238 31.36 -8.57 -0.91
C ALA A 238 30.26 -9.57 -1.24
N ASP A 239 29.70 -10.26 -0.23
CA ASP A 239 28.59 -11.19 -0.40
C ASP A 239 27.30 -10.50 -0.89
N VAL A 240 27.10 -9.23 -0.55
CA VAL A 240 26.00 -8.43 -1.12
C VAL A 240 26.31 -8.06 -2.57
N ILE A 241 27.55 -7.66 -2.87
CA ILE A 241 27.99 -7.30 -4.23
C ILE A 241 27.87 -8.47 -5.20
N ASP A 242 28.21 -9.69 -4.75
CA ASP A 242 28.15 -10.90 -5.56
C ASP A 242 26.72 -11.28 -5.98
N THR A 243 25.73 -10.75 -5.27
CA THR A 243 24.33 -11.03 -5.57
C THR A 243 23.71 -10.08 -6.59
N ILE A 244 24.46 -9.10 -7.07
CA ILE A 244 23.95 -8.05 -7.96
C ILE A 244 23.75 -8.62 -9.36
N CYS A 245 22.50 -8.81 -9.78
CA CYS A 245 22.18 -9.36 -11.10
C CYS A 245 22.41 -8.39 -12.28
N SER A 246 22.37 -7.07 -12.03
CA SER A 246 22.48 -6.03 -13.08
C SER A 246 23.93 -5.61 -13.27
N GLU A 247 24.49 -5.83 -14.46
CA GLU A 247 25.88 -5.46 -14.78
C GLU A 247 26.13 -3.95 -14.65
N ASN A 248 25.16 -3.12 -15.05
CA ASN A 248 25.25 -1.66 -14.92
C ASN A 248 25.29 -1.24 -13.45
N THR A 249 24.44 -1.86 -12.63
CA THR A 249 24.39 -1.62 -11.18
C THR A 249 25.71 -2.05 -10.53
N LEU A 250 26.24 -3.21 -10.89
CA LEU A 250 27.48 -3.74 -10.36
C LEU A 250 28.66 -2.80 -10.66
N ARG A 251 28.78 -2.36 -11.93
CA ARG A 251 29.82 -1.39 -12.33
C ARG A 251 29.70 -0.08 -11.57
N PHE A 252 28.49 0.42 -11.37
CA PHE A 252 28.25 1.63 -10.58
C PHE A 252 28.73 1.45 -9.14
N VAL A 253 28.33 0.36 -8.47
CA VAL A 253 28.70 0.08 -7.08
C VAL A 253 30.22 -0.08 -6.92
N GLN A 254 30.86 -0.79 -7.86
CA GLN A 254 32.31 -0.97 -7.89
C GLN A 254 33.09 0.31 -8.20
N SER A 255 32.45 1.30 -8.86
CA SER A 255 33.08 2.59 -9.15
C SER A 255 33.10 3.55 -7.97
N LEU A 256 32.30 3.29 -6.93
CA LEU A 256 32.26 4.13 -5.73
C LEU A 256 33.52 3.95 -4.89
N PRO A 257 34.02 5.02 -4.25
CA PRO A 257 35.15 4.91 -3.34
C PRO A 257 34.77 4.03 -2.13
N HIS A 258 35.75 3.27 -1.64
CA HIS A 258 35.57 2.49 -0.41
C HIS A 258 35.28 3.43 0.78
N ARG A 259 34.31 3.04 1.62
CA ARG A 259 33.90 3.76 2.82
C ARG A 259 33.79 2.79 4.00
N ASP A 260 34.37 3.18 5.13
CA ASP A 260 34.18 2.46 6.38
C ASP A 260 32.81 2.83 6.99
N PRO A 261 32.12 1.87 7.65
CA PRO A 261 30.85 2.13 8.31
C PRO A 261 31.05 3.07 9.51
N ILE A 262 30.09 3.99 9.72
CA ILE A 262 30.01 4.80 10.93
C ILE A 262 29.19 4.02 11.96
N PRO A 263 29.72 3.74 13.16
CA PRO A 263 28.94 3.10 14.21
C PRO A 263 27.66 3.89 14.52
N PHE A 264 26.52 3.20 14.62
CA PHE A 264 25.25 3.85 14.91
C PHE A 264 25.29 4.63 16.24
N SER A 265 26.00 4.13 17.26
CA SER A 265 26.21 4.86 18.52
C SER A 265 26.92 6.21 18.33
N GLU A 266 27.84 6.32 17.37
CA GLU A 266 28.50 7.59 17.01
C GLU A 266 27.55 8.48 16.19
N ARG A 267 26.86 7.90 15.21
CA ARG A 267 25.90 8.62 14.35
C ARG A 267 24.79 9.31 15.14
N PHE A 268 24.32 8.70 16.22
CA PHE A 268 23.25 9.20 17.07
C PHE A 268 23.76 9.78 18.41
N ALA A 269 25.07 9.99 18.57
CA ALA A 269 25.66 10.49 19.83
C ALA A 269 25.14 11.87 20.25
N SER A 270 24.67 12.69 19.30
CA SER A 270 24.08 14.01 19.58
C SER A 270 22.62 13.93 20.06
N CYS A 271 21.96 12.78 19.92
CA CYS A 271 20.59 12.56 20.36
C CYS A 271 20.58 12.08 21.82
N THR A 272 20.55 13.01 22.77
CA THR A 272 20.70 12.75 24.20
C THR A 272 19.54 11.95 24.83
N HIS A 273 18.43 11.78 24.12
CA HIS A 273 17.22 11.12 24.58
C HIS A 273 17.04 9.68 24.07
N VAL A 274 18.00 9.14 23.32
CA VAL A 274 17.84 7.83 22.65
C VAL A 274 18.44 6.70 23.47
N GLU A 275 17.62 5.69 23.73
CA GLU A 275 18.04 4.47 24.39
C GLU A 275 19.05 3.65 23.55
N PRO A 276 20.10 3.07 24.14
CA PRO A 276 21.01 2.16 23.44
C PRO A 276 20.30 1.01 22.73
N GLU A 277 19.21 0.50 23.29
CA GLU A 277 18.40 -0.57 22.73
C GLU A 277 17.69 -0.13 21.43
N ALA A 278 17.32 1.15 21.31
CA ALA A 278 16.74 1.69 20.08
C ALA A 278 17.79 1.73 18.95
N ILE A 279 19.03 2.12 19.29
CA ILE A 279 20.17 2.15 18.38
C ILE A 279 20.55 0.73 17.93
N ASP A 280 20.54 -0.23 18.86
CA ASP A 280 20.78 -1.64 18.55
C ASP A 280 19.70 -2.19 17.59
N LEU A 281 18.42 -1.90 17.85
CA LEU A 281 17.33 -2.29 16.95
C LEU A 281 17.50 -1.67 15.55
N LEU A 282 17.81 -0.38 15.47
CA LEU A 282 18.11 0.31 14.20
C LEU A 282 19.21 -0.38 13.41
N SER A 283 20.30 -0.78 14.08
CA SER A 283 21.43 -1.46 13.43
C SER A 283 21.06 -2.82 12.85
N LYS A 284 20.06 -3.50 13.43
CA LYS A 284 19.52 -4.78 12.94
C LYS A 284 18.49 -4.62 11.81
N MET A 285 17.86 -3.45 11.69
CA MET A 285 16.95 -3.10 10.60
C MET A 285 17.70 -2.60 9.35
N LEU A 286 18.71 -1.77 9.55
CA LEU A 286 19.44 -1.08 8.48
C LEU A 286 20.69 -1.85 8.05
N VAL A 287 20.47 -3.06 7.53
CA VAL A 287 21.52 -3.96 7.03
C VAL A 287 21.43 -4.05 5.50
N PHE A 288 22.58 -4.05 4.80
CA PHE A 288 22.58 -4.16 3.34
C PHE A 288 21.96 -5.47 2.84
N ASP A 289 22.37 -6.60 3.41
CA ASP A 289 21.81 -7.91 3.07
C ASP A 289 20.40 -8.03 3.64
N PRO A 290 19.34 -8.09 2.80
CA PRO A 290 17.97 -8.20 3.28
C PRO A 290 17.77 -9.45 4.13
N LYS A 291 18.47 -10.56 3.85
CA LYS A 291 18.31 -11.83 4.59
C LYS A 291 18.88 -11.77 6.01
N LYS A 292 19.71 -10.78 6.30
CA LYS A 292 20.29 -10.56 7.64
C LYS A 292 19.52 -9.49 8.42
N ARG A 293 18.52 -8.84 7.82
CA ARG A 293 17.66 -7.88 8.54
C ARG A 293 16.76 -8.65 9.49
N ILE A 294 16.55 -8.06 10.67
CA ILE A 294 15.58 -8.56 11.63
C ILE A 294 14.17 -8.57 11.02
N SER A 295 13.39 -9.64 11.20
CA SER A 295 11.99 -9.66 10.79
C SER A 295 11.11 -8.82 11.72
N ALA A 296 9.88 -8.48 11.31
CA ALA A 296 8.93 -7.79 12.19
C ALA A 296 8.64 -8.60 13.47
N ALA A 297 8.53 -9.93 13.34
CA ALA A 297 8.30 -10.82 14.47
C ALA A 297 9.48 -10.84 15.45
N GLU A 298 10.71 -10.94 14.95
CA GLU A 298 11.92 -10.89 15.80
C GLU A 298 12.10 -9.50 16.43
N ALA A 299 11.78 -8.43 15.70
CA ALA A 299 11.88 -7.06 16.20
C ALA A 299 10.92 -6.78 17.37
N LEU A 300 9.74 -7.41 17.40
CA LEU A 300 8.81 -7.33 18.54
C LEU A 300 9.36 -8.01 19.80
N THR A 301 10.20 -9.04 19.65
CA THR A 301 10.89 -9.69 20.78
C THR A 301 12.15 -8.97 21.25
N HIS A 302 12.52 -7.86 20.59
CA HIS A 302 13.72 -7.11 20.92
C HIS A 302 13.60 -6.45 22.31
N PRO A 303 14.70 -6.29 23.09
CA PRO A 303 14.67 -5.60 24.38
C PRO A 303 14.06 -4.19 24.33
N TYR A 304 14.24 -3.48 23.20
CA TYR A 304 13.61 -2.18 22.98
C TYR A 304 12.06 -2.23 22.93
N MET A 305 11.45 -3.39 22.73
CA MET A 305 9.99 -3.56 22.70
C MET A 305 9.43 -4.15 24.00
N GLU A 306 10.29 -4.55 24.96
CA GLU A 306 9.89 -5.24 26.20
C GLU A 306 8.69 -4.60 26.94
N PRO A 307 8.56 -3.26 27.05
CA PRO A 307 7.43 -2.66 27.78
C PRO A 307 6.05 -2.89 27.13
N TYR A 308 6.01 -3.18 25.83
CA TYR A 308 4.78 -3.31 25.04
C TYR A 308 4.59 -4.70 24.45
N HIS A 309 5.65 -5.51 24.38
CA HIS A 309 5.63 -6.84 23.79
C HIS A 309 4.65 -7.78 24.53
N ASP A 310 3.63 -8.24 23.82
CA ASP A 310 2.70 -9.26 24.29
C ASP A 310 2.42 -10.27 23.16
N PRO A 311 3.03 -11.47 23.20
CA PRO A 311 2.80 -12.50 22.18
C PRO A 311 1.34 -12.90 21.99
N THR A 312 0.49 -12.71 23.01
CA THR A 312 -0.94 -13.07 22.96
C THR A 312 -1.79 -11.98 22.28
N ASP A 313 -1.27 -10.75 22.24
CA ASP A 313 -1.88 -9.61 21.58
C ASP A 313 -1.09 -9.17 20.33
N GLU A 314 -0.33 -10.07 19.70
CA GLU A 314 0.37 -9.78 18.45
C GLU A 314 -0.05 -10.79 17.36
N PRO A 315 -1.28 -10.67 16.82
CA PRO A 315 -1.85 -11.66 15.95
C PRO A 315 -1.13 -11.75 14.59
N VAL A 316 -1.26 -12.90 13.96
CA VAL A 316 -0.93 -13.12 12.55
C VAL A 316 -2.22 -13.22 11.74
N CYS A 317 -2.15 -12.96 10.44
CA CYS A 317 -3.25 -13.22 9.52
C CYS A 317 -3.39 -14.73 9.31
N GLU A 318 -4.58 -15.28 9.53
CA GLU A 318 -4.84 -16.72 9.44
C GLU A 318 -4.67 -17.26 8.01
N THR A 319 -4.89 -16.41 7.00
CA THR A 319 -4.87 -16.80 5.60
C THR A 319 -3.96 -15.89 4.79
N LYS A 320 -3.20 -16.50 3.86
CA LYS A 320 -2.44 -15.74 2.87
C LYS A 320 -3.39 -15.01 1.93
N PHE A 321 -3.00 -13.81 1.50
CA PHE A 321 -3.74 -13.06 0.51
C PHE A 321 -3.72 -13.76 -0.86
N ASP A 322 -4.87 -13.84 -1.53
CA ASP A 322 -4.97 -14.42 -2.86
C ASP A 322 -4.47 -13.44 -3.93
N TRP A 323 -3.30 -13.75 -4.50
CA TRP A 323 -2.65 -12.97 -5.56
C TRP A 323 -2.99 -13.45 -6.97
N SER A 324 -3.98 -14.35 -7.15
CA SER A 324 -4.34 -14.95 -8.45
C SER A 324 -4.58 -13.94 -9.58
N PHE A 325 -5.01 -12.72 -9.27
CA PHE A 325 -5.24 -11.64 -10.23
C PHE A 325 -3.99 -10.82 -10.57
N ASN A 326 -2.85 -11.04 -9.90
CA ASN A 326 -1.66 -10.18 -10.01
C ASN A 326 -1.03 -10.19 -11.39
N ASP A 327 -1.07 -11.31 -12.10
CA ASP A 327 -0.45 -11.47 -13.42
C ASP A 327 -1.47 -11.35 -14.56
N ALA A 328 -2.74 -11.14 -14.21
CA ALA A 328 -3.81 -10.99 -15.17
C ALA A 328 -3.63 -9.68 -15.98
N ASP A 329 -3.52 -9.79 -17.30
CA ASP A 329 -3.56 -8.65 -18.22
C ASP A 329 -4.95 -8.57 -18.84
N LEU A 330 -5.87 -7.94 -18.10
CA LEU A 330 -7.28 -7.86 -18.47
C LEU A 330 -7.62 -6.47 -19.03
N PRO A 331 -8.53 -6.39 -20.02
CA PRO A 331 -9.14 -5.14 -20.43
C PRO A 331 -9.78 -4.40 -19.25
N VAL A 332 -9.87 -3.07 -19.35
CA VAL A 332 -10.48 -2.21 -18.33
C VAL A 332 -11.89 -2.68 -17.94
N ASP A 333 -12.70 -3.09 -18.92
CA ASP A 333 -14.09 -3.50 -18.68
C ASP A 333 -14.18 -4.73 -17.77
N ASN A 334 -13.22 -5.66 -17.87
CA ASN A 334 -13.15 -6.83 -16.99
C ASN A 334 -12.78 -6.41 -15.57
N TRP A 335 -11.79 -5.52 -15.41
CA TRP A 335 -11.45 -4.95 -14.10
C TRP A 335 -12.63 -4.21 -13.49
N ARG A 336 -13.39 -3.47 -14.30
CA ARG A 336 -14.61 -2.79 -13.88
C ARG A 336 -15.59 -3.81 -13.29
N VAL A 337 -15.95 -4.84 -14.05
CA VAL A 337 -16.91 -5.86 -13.58
C VAL A 337 -16.42 -6.57 -12.31
N MET A 338 -15.14 -6.93 -12.23
CA MET A 338 -14.56 -7.52 -11.02
C MET A 338 -14.68 -6.60 -9.80
N MET A 339 -14.45 -5.30 -9.99
CA MET A 339 -14.53 -4.31 -8.92
C MET A 339 -15.96 -4.10 -8.42
N TYR A 340 -16.93 -4.02 -9.33
CA TYR A 340 -18.35 -3.92 -8.96
C TYR A 340 -18.81 -5.15 -8.16
N ARG A 341 -18.40 -6.35 -8.58
CA ARG A 341 -18.67 -7.59 -7.82
C ARG A 341 -18.06 -7.57 -6.42
N GLU A 342 -16.84 -7.07 -6.29
CA GLU A 342 -16.15 -7.00 -5.01
C GLU A 342 -16.80 -6.01 -4.03
N ILE A 343 -17.31 -4.88 -4.54
CA ILE A 343 -18.07 -3.88 -3.77
C ILE A 343 -19.41 -4.45 -3.30
N LEU A 344 -20.12 -5.16 -4.18
CA LEU A 344 -21.35 -5.86 -3.81
C LEU A 344 -21.14 -6.87 -2.68
N ASP A 345 -20.13 -7.72 -2.83
CA ASP A 345 -19.77 -8.73 -1.84
C ASP A 345 -19.39 -8.09 -0.50
N PHE A 346 -18.69 -6.95 -0.54
CA PHE A 346 -18.37 -6.19 0.67
C PHE A 346 -19.64 -5.76 1.43
N HIS A 347 -20.64 -5.19 0.77
CA HIS A 347 -21.88 -4.79 1.43
C HIS A 347 -22.72 -5.96 1.94
N GLN A 348 -22.69 -7.10 1.24
CA GLN A 348 -23.33 -8.33 1.72
C GLN A 348 -22.67 -8.85 3.00
N SER A 349 -21.34 -8.79 3.07
CA SER A 349 -20.58 -9.27 4.23
C SER A 349 -20.76 -8.42 5.50
N ILE A 350 -21.02 -7.11 5.36
CA ILE A 350 -21.17 -6.19 6.50
C ILE A 350 -22.59 -6.20 7.07
N GLY A 351 -23.55 -6.86 6.41
CA GLY A 351 -24.88 -7.10 6.99
C GLY A 351 -25.63 -5.81 7.32
N VAL A 352 -25.66 -4.82 6.40
CA VAL A 352 -26.51 -3.64 6.53
C VAL A 352 -27.98 -4.06 6.37
N GLY A 353 -28.55 -4.60 7.45
CA GLY A 353 -29.97 -4.86 7.60
C GLY A 353 -30.73 -3.55 7.74
N GLY A 354 -31.27 -3.04 6.62
CA GLY A 354 -32.23 -1.94 6.62
C GLY A 354 -31.99 -0.94 5.49
N SER A 355 -32.94 -0.88 4.54
CA SER A 355 -33.15 0.15 3.49
C SER A 355 -32.02 0.47 2.49
N GLY A 356 -30.76 0.06 2.72
CA GLY A 356 -29.64 0.30 1.79
C GLY A 356 -29.46 -0.77 0.70
N LEU A 357 -30.02 -1.97 0.90
CA LEU A 357 -29.94 -3.10 -0.05
C LEU A 357 -30.67 -2.80 -1.38
N ASP A 358 -31.81 -2.12 -1.34
CA ASP A 358 -32.57 -1.75 -2.54
C ASP A 358 -31.83 -0.69 -3.38
N TYR A 359 -31.15 0.27 -2.73
CA TYR A 359 -30.37 1.32 -3.40
C TYR A 359 -29.14 0.78 -4.13
N GLN A 360 -28.45 -0.19 -3.54
CA GLN A 360 -27.24 -0.79 -4.13
C GLN A 360 -27.61 -1.84 -5.17
N GLN A 361 -28.70 -2.60 -4.98
CA GLN A 361 -29.25 -3.47 -6.02
C GLN A 361 -29.73 -2.69 -7.25
N GLN A 362 -30.19 -1.43 -7.10
CA GLN A 362 -30.58 -0.58 -8.24
C GLN A 362 -29.37 -0.09 -9.06
N GLN A 363 -28.29 0.38 -8.42
CA GLN A 363 -27.03 0.72 -9.12
C GLN A 363 -26.39 -0.49 -9.79
N VAL A 364 -26.60 -1.65 -9.18
CA VAL A 364 -26.14 -2.94 -9.69
C VAL A 364 -27.08 -3.48 -10.76
N ALA A 365 -28.37 -3.15 -10.74
CA ALA A 365 -29.33 -3.47 -11.79
C ALA A 365 -29.03 -2.69 -13.09
N ASP A 366 -28.57 -1.45 -12.97
CA ASP A 366 -28.02 -0.69 -14.10
C ASP A 366 -26.69 -1.29 -14.61
N ALA A 367 -25.90 -1.91 -13.71
CA ALA A 367 -24.79 -2.78 -14.10
C ALA A 367 -25.23 -4.18 -14.60
N HIS A 368 -26.43 -4.67 -14.25
CA HIS A 368 -27.02 -5.92 -14.77
C HIS A 368 -27.51 -5.75 -16.20
N GLY A 369 -27.97 -4.55 -16.58
CA GLY A 369 -28.16 -4.20 -18.00
C GLY A 369 -26.86 -4.31 -18.82
N ASN A 370 -25.70 -4.19 -18.16
CA ASN A 370 -24.40 -4.50 -18.74
C ASN A 370 -23.95 -5.95 -18.50
N THR A 371 -24.52 -6.69 -17.55
CA THR A 371 -24.17 -8.09 -17.25
C THR A 371 -24.86 -9.06 -18.21
N GLU A 372 -26.12 -8.80 -18.60
CA GLU A 372 -26.78 -9.53 -19.70
C GLU A 372 -26.09 -9.24 -21.03
N LYS A 373 -25.72 -7.96 -21.29
CA LYS A 373 -24.86 -7.60 -22.42
C LYS A 373 -23.47 -8.24 -22.34
N LEU A 374 -22.90 -8.40 -21.15
CA LEU A 374 -21.59 -9.05 -20.95
C LEU A 374 -21.67 -10.56 -21.17
N GLU A 375 -22.76 -11.20 -20.73
CA GLU A 375 -23.02 -12.61 -20.99
C GLU A 375 -23.33 -12.86 -22.46
N GLU A 376 -23.99 -11.93 -23.15
CA GLU A 376 -24.11 -11.93 -24.61
C GLU A 376 -22.75 -11.72 -25.30
N LEU A 377 -21.92 -10.76 -24.84
CA LEU A 377 -20.58 -10.54 -25.40
C LEU A 377 -19.64 -11.72 -25.17
N ASN A 378 -19.68 -12.36 -23.99
CA ASN A 378 -18.91 -13.58 -23.70
C ASN A 378 -19.42 -14.77 -24.52
N ARG A 379 -20.74 -14.92 -24.71
CA ARG A 379 -21.30 -15.94 -25.62
C ARG A 379 -20.92 -15.67 -27.08
N GLN A 380 -20.87 -14.41 -27.51
CA GLN A 380 -20.47 -14.00 -28.86
C GLN A 380 -18.97 -14.21 -29.10
N GLN A 381 -18.10 -13.91 -28.12
CA GLN A 381 -16.66 -14.18 -28.23
C GLN A 381 -16.34 -15.68 -28.21
N GLN A 382 -17.02 -16.48 -27.36
CA GLN A 382 -16.86 -17.94 -27.35
C GLN A 382 -17.35 -18.59 -28.65
N SER A 383 -18.44 -18.10 -29.24
CA SER A 383 -18.95 -18.59 -30.53
C SER A 383 -18.09 -18.16 -31.72
N GLN A 384 -17.51 -16.96 -31.72
CA GLN A 384 -16.51 -16.54 -32.73
C GLN A 384 -15.20 -17.35 -32.64
N SER A 385 -14.76 -17.67 -31.42
CA SER A 385 -13.57 -18.52 -31.19
C SER A 385 -13.80 -19.95 -31.68
N GLN A 386 -15.00 -20.51 -31.47
CA GLN A 386 -15.38 -21.83 -31.96
C GLN A 386 -15.58 -21.85 -33.49
N GLN A 387 -16.10 -20.77 -34.09
CA GLN A 387 -16.20 -20.64 -35.56
C GLN A 387 -14.83 -20.49 -36.24
N GLN A 388 -13.87 -19.79 -35.63
CA GLN A 388 -12.50 -19.71 -36.15
C GLN A 388 -11.74 -21.06 -36.05
N GLN A 389 -12.03 -21.88 -35.04
CA GLN A 389 -11.46 -23.23 -34.94
C GLN A 389 -12.10 -24.25 -35.91
N GLN A 390 -13.32 -23.98 -36.41
CA GLN A 390 -13.99 -24.85 -37.39
C GLN A 390 -13.73 -24.45 -38.87
N GLN A 391 -13.10 -23.29 -39.14
CA GLN A 391 -12.79 -22.81 -40.49
C GLN A 391 -11.39 -23.17 -41.02
N GLN A 392 -10.59 -23.98 -40.32
CA GLN A 392 -9.47 -24.67 -40.96
C GLN A 392 -9.83 -26.15 -41.15
N PRO A 393 -10.18 -26.54 -42.38
CA PRO A 393 -9.22 -27.36 -43.11
C PRO A 393 -9.15 -27.06 -44.62
N GLN A 394 -8.00 -27.40 -45.21
CA GLN A 394 -7.70 -27.54 -46.66
C GLN A 394 -7.02 -26.36 -47.39
N GLN A 395 -5.82 -25.97 -46.95
CA GLN A 395 -4.80 -25.43 -47.89
C GLN A 395 -3.41 -25.89 -47.47
N PHE A 396 -3.13 -27.19 -47.59
CA PHE A 396 -1.76 -27.73 -47.46
C PHE A 396 -1.58 -29.01 -48.30
N VAL A 397 -1.97 -29.00 -49.57
CA VAL A 397 -1.43 -29.95 -50.56
C VAL A 397 -1.48 -29.30 -51.94
N GLN A 398 -0.46 -28.52 -52.30
CA GLN A 398 0.06 -28.32 -53.68
C GLN A 398 1.00 -27.12 -53.67
N GLU A 399 2.26 -27.33 -53.31
CA GLU A 399 3.40 -26.54 -53.80
C GLU A 399 4.71 -27.24 -53.40
N GLN A 400 4.88 -28.45 -53.93
CA GLN A 400 6.18 -29.06 -54.15
C GLN A 400 6.13 -29.73 -55.52
N GLN A 401 6.34 -28.93 -56.57
CA GLN A 401 6.85 -29.35 -57.88
C GLN A 401 6.86 -28.13 -58.82
N THR A 402 7.97 -27.39 -58.80
CA THR A 402 8.74 -26.98 -60.00
C THR A 402 10.04 -26.34 -59.59
#